data_AF-A0A845YEH3-F1
#
_entry.id   AF-A0A845YEH3-F1
#
_cell.length_a   1.000
_cell.length_b   1.000
_cell.length_c   1.000
_cell.angle_alpha   90.00
_cell.angle_beta   90.00
_cell.angle_gamma   90.00
#
_symmetry.space_group_name_H-M   'P 1'
#
loop_
_entity.id
_entity.type
_entity.pdbx_description
1 polymer ?
#
loop_
_entity_poly.entity_id
_entity_poly.type
_entity_poly.pdbx_seq_one_letter_code
_entity_poly.pdbx_strand_id
1 'polypeptide(L)'
;MSIQQVLGAIPTDAREPLVKDRLFPQFFQALGFVDREYYPEYATGQGGDSVDYAVRNNLDENDIFIETRNNPFLLLELKGKDINLEEGSSAYLSTKKQLIKYLLAPNCKTAWTLDKKIRFA
;
A
#
# COMPACT_ATOMS: atom_id res chain seq x y z
N MET A 1 19.41 -6.64 0.04
CA MET A 1 18.81 -6.99 -1.25
C MET A 1 17.98 -5.79 -1.67
N SER A 2 18.04 -5.36 -2.93
CA SER A 2 17.25 -4.22 -3.41
C SER A 2 15.82 -4.64 -3.73
N ILE A 3 14.89 -3.68 -3.79
CA ILE A 3 13.53 -3.94 -4.25
C ILE A 3 13.51 -4.61 -5.63
N GLN A 4 14.40 -4.21 -6.56
CA GLN A 4 14.44 -4.86 -7.88
C GLN A 4 14.81 -6.34 -7.78
N GLN A 5 15.74 -6.70 -6.90
CA GLN A 5 16.13 -8.10 -6.69
C GLN A 5 14.98 -8.92 -6.08
N VAL A 6 14.25 -8.36 -5.10
CA VAL A 6 13.06 -9.02 -4.54
C VAL A 6 12.00 -9.21 -5.61
N LEU A 7 11.70 -8.16 -6.37
CA LEU A 7 10.71 -8.24 -7.44
C LEU A 7 11.14 -9.25 -8.50
N GLY A 8 12.40 -9.30 -8.89
CA GLY A 8 12.90 -10.30 -9.84
C GLY A 8 12.78 -11.74 -9.34
N ALA A 9 12.87 -11.95 -8.01
CA ALA A 9 12.78 -13.28 -7.40
C ALA A 9 11.34 -13.78 -7.19
N ILE A 10 10.33 -12.90 -7.21
CA ILE A 10 8.93 -13.31 -7.06
C ILE A 10 8.44 -13.95 -8.38
N PRO A 11 7.83 -15.16 -8.35
CA PRO A 11 7.27 -15.82 -9.53
C PRO A 11 6.28 -14.94 -10.30
N THR A 12 6.21 -15.07 -11.63
CA THR A 12 5.33 -14.24 -12.47
C THR A 12 3.84 -14.49 -12.23
N ASP A 13 3.49 -15.68 -11.73
CA ASP A 13 2.14 -16.10 -11.34
C ASP A 13 1.88 -15.96 -9.83
N ALA A 14 2.78 -15.28 -9.11
CA ALA A 14 2.66 -15.10 -7.67
C ALA A 14 1.40 -14.32 -7.32
N ARG A 15 0.55 -14.96 -6.50
CA ARG A 15 -0.65 -14.33 -5.95
C ARG A 15 -0.29 -13.27 -4.91
N GLU A 16 -1.24 -12.38 -4.67
CA GLU A 16 -1.11 -11.22 -3.78
C GLU A 16 -0.45 -11.54 -2.42
N PRO A 17 -0.82 -12.59 -1.66
CA PRO A 17 -0.19 -12.86 -0.36
C PRO A 17 1.34 -13.07 -0.45
N LEU A 18 1.80 -13.78 -1.49
CA LEU A 18 3.22 -14.01 -1.70
C LEU A 18 3.96 -12.73 -2.09
N VAL A 19 3.32 -11.86 -2.89
CA VAL A 19 3.87 -10.54 -3.24
C VAL A 19 4.01 -9.69 -1.98
N LYS A 20 2.95 -9.62 -1.15
CA LYS A 20 2.92 -8.88 0.11
C LYS A 20 4.06 -9.33 1.03
N ASP A 21 4.14 -10.62 1.34
CA ASP A 21 5.14 -11.16 2.26
C ASP A 21 6.59 -10.90 1.82
N ARG A 22 6.85 -10.92 0.52
CA ARG A 22 8.21 -10.76 -0.02
C ARG A 22 8.61 -9.31 -0.20
N LEU A 23 7.68 -8.44 -0.58
CA LEU A 23 7.96 -7.06 -0.98
C LEU A 23 7.99 -6.07 0.19
N PHE A 24 7.08 -6.20 1.16
CA PHE A 24 6.85 -5.15 2.15
C PHE A 24 8.04 -4.77 3.04
N PRO A 25 8.81 -5.72 3.60
CA PRO A 25 9.94 -5.36 4.47
C PRO A 25 10.92 -4.42 3.77
N GLN A 26 11.15 -4.63 2.47
CA GLN A 26 12.06 -3.79 1.68
C GLN A 26 11.40 -2.54 1.10
N PHE A 27 10.10 -2.60 0.82
CA PHE A 27 9.35 -1.47 0.28
C PHE A 27 9.33 -0.27 1.24
N PHE A 28 8.96 -0.51 2.50
CA PHE A 28 8.93 0.57 3.51
C PHE A 28 10.32 1.13 3.80
N GLN A 29 11.32 0.24 3.91
CA GLN A 29 12.70 0.64 4.11
C GLN A 29 13.21 1.54 2.96
N ALA A 30 12.88 1.22 1.71
CA ALA A 30 13.31 2.03 0.56
C ALA A 30 12.61 3.39 0.48
N LEU A 31 11.37 3.48 1.00
CA LEU A 31 10.65 4.75 1.10
C LEU A 31 11.06 5.57 2.35
N GLY A 32 11.96 5.05 3.18
CA GLY A 32 12.46 5.72 4.38
C GLY A 32 11.52 5.65 5.58
N PHE A 33 10.50 4.78 5.55
CA PHE A 33 9.64 4.54 6.70
C PHE A 33 10.28 3.57 7.68
N VAL A 34 10.12 3.85 8.96
CA VAL A 34 10.63 3.01 10.05
C VAL A 34 9.51 2.27 10.78
N ASP A 35 9.89 1.42 11.74
CA ASP A 35 8.93 0.73 12.58
C ASP A 35 7.96 1.71 13.24
N ARG A 36 6.68 1.32 13.33
CA ARG A 36 5.56 2.12 13.85
C ARG A 36 5.07 3.26 12.95
N GLU A 37 5.59 3.39 11.73
CA GLU A 37 5.09 4.35 10.72
C GLU A 37 4.17 3.71 9.67
N TYR A 38 3.96 2.40 9.72
CA TYR A 38 3.04 1.67 8.84
C TYR A 38 2.12 0.74 9.65
N TYR A 39 0.93 0.48 9.12
CA TYR A 39 -0.07 -0.39 9.75
C TYR A 39 -0.73 -1.29 8.69
N PRO A 40 -0.73 -2.63 8.85
CA PRO A 40 -1.38 -3.56 7.92
C PRO A 40 -2.90 -3.58 8.10
N GLU A 41 -3.62 -3.99 7.06
CA GLU A 41 -5.08 -4.18 7.05
C GLU A 41 -5.82 -2.98 7.64
N TYR A 42 -5.43 -1.79 7.19
CA TYR A 42 -5.88 -0.54 7.76
C TYR A 42 -7.36 -0.29 7.45
N ALA A 43 -8.18 -0.24 8.50
CA ALA A 43 -9.59 0.08 8.38
C ALA A 43 -9.79 1.54 7.94
N THR A 44 -10.32 1.71 6.73
CA THR A 44 -10.53 3.04 6.11
C THR A 44 -11.64 3.86 6.79
N GLY A 45 -12.45 3.21 7.64
CA GLY A 45 -13.62 3.79 8.30
C GLY A 45 -14.90 3.71 7.46
N GLN A 46 -14.86 3.10 6.27
CA GLN A 46 -16.03 2.90 5.42
C GLN A 46 -16.46 1.43 5.41
N GLY A 47 -17.43 1.07 6.26
CA GLY A 47 -17.92 -0.29 6.37
C GLY A 47 -16.80 -1.27 6.77
N GLY A 48 -16.70 -2.40 6.06
CA GLY A 48 -15.65 -3.41 6.25
C GLY A 48 -14.41 -3.23 5.38
N ASP A 49 -14.26 -2.08 4.70
CA ASP A 49 -13.15 -1.84 3.78
C ASP A 49 -11.84 -1.60 4.54
N SER A 50 -10.84 -2.43 4.23
CA SER A 50 -9.45 -2.24 4.65
C SER A 50 -8.54 -2.15 3.43
N VAL A 51 -7.55 -1.27 3.52
CA VAL A 51 -6.43 -1.24 2.57
C VAL A 51 -5.30 -2.10 3.12
N ASP A 52 -4.49 -2.70 2.24
CA ASP A 52 -3.42 -3.59 2.69
C ASP A 52 -2.50 -2.92 3.71
N TYR A 53 -2.06 -1.69 3.44
CA TYR A 53 -1.28 -0.89 4.37
C TYR A 53 -1.64 0.59 4.31
N ALA A 54 -1.56 1.23 5.46
CA ALA A 54 -1.52 2.68 5.57
C ALA A 54 -0.20 3.10 6.21
N VAL A 55 0.29 4.29 5.86
CA VAL A 55 1.61 4.78 6.26
C VAL A 55 1.55 6.26 6.60
N ARG A 56 2.28 6.67 7.63
CA ARG A 56 2.46 8.07 8.04
C ARG A 56 3.74 8.21 8.86
N ASN A 57 4.56 9.21 8.56
CA ASN A 57 5.73 9.50 9.38
C ASN A 57 5.33 9.99 10.79
N ASN A 58 6.14 9.65 11.78
CA ASN A 58 5.98 10.11 13.16
C ASN A 58 6.77 11.41 13.36
N LEU A 59 6.11 12.54 13.13
CA LEU A 59 6.72 13.87 13.25
C LEU A 59 6.66 14.45 14.67
N ASP A 60 5.74 13.97 15.51
CA ASP A 60 5.55 14.33 16.92
C ASP A 60 5.67 13.08 17.78
N GLU A 61 6.44 13.15 18.86
CA GLU A 61 6.64 12.04 19.81
C GLU A 61 5.35 11.65 20.55
N ASN A 62 4.35 12.54 20.61
CA ASN A 62 3.05 12.30 21.23
C ASN A 62 1.98 11.85 20.22
N ASP A 63 2.26 11.84 18.92
CA ASP A 63 1.34 11.36 17.87
C ASP A 63 2.02 10.27 17.01
N ILE A 64 2.04 9.06 17.55
CA ILE A 64 2.60 7.89 16.87
C ILE A 64 1.53 7.19 16.04
N PHE A 65 1.79 7.03 14.74
CA PHE A 65 0.81 6.52 13.79
C PHE A 65 0.26 5.13 14.14
N ILE A 66 1.11 4.19 14.57
CA ILE A 66 0.63 2.84 14.94
C ILE A 66 -0.37 2.84 16.12
N GLU A 67 -0.36 3.90 16.94
CA GLU A 67 -1.22 4.07 18.11
C GLU A 67 -2.49 4.83 17.76
N THR A 68 -2.36 5.95 17.04
CA THR A 68 -3.50 6.81 16.70
C THR A 68 -4.25 6.36 15.46
N ARG A 69 -3.55 5.80 14.47
CA ARG A 69 -4.08 5.21 13.23
C ARG A 69 -5.03 6.14 12.48
N ASN A 70 -4.81 7.44 12.56
CA ASN A 70 -5.61 8.44 11.86
C ASN A 70 -4.74 9.22 10.89
N ASN A 71 -5.37 9.78 9.86
CA ASN A 71 -4.74 10.68 8.90
C ASN A 71 -3.48 10.08 8.25
N PRO A 72 -3.56 8.88 7.65
CA PRO A 72 -2.42 8.33 6.93
C PRO A 72 -2.02 9.27 5.79
N PHE A 73 -0.72 9.28 5.49
CA PHE A 73 -0.18 10.02 4.36
C PHE A 73 -0.30 9.24 3.05
N LEU A 74 -0.09 7.92 3.12
CA LEU A 74 -0.08 7.02 1.97
C LEU A 74 -0.93 5.78 2.26
N LEU A 75 -1.77 5.42 1.29
CA LEU A 75 -2.45 4.12 1.26
C LEU A 75 -1.80 3.24 0.18
N LEU A 76 -1.54 1.97 0.52
CA LEU A 76 -0.92 0.99 -0.37
C LEU A 76 -1.86 -0.21 -0.53
N GLU A 77 -2.37 -0.39 -1.75
CA GLU A 77 -3.10 -1.58 -2.18
C GLU A 77 -2.19 -2.37 -3.11
N LEU A 78 -1.99 -3.66 -2.84
CA LEU A 78 -1.16 -4.54 -3.64
C LEU A 78 -2.04 -5.50 -4.41
N LYS A 79 -1.46 -6.03 -5.48
CA LYS A 79 -2.03 -7.11 -6.27
C LYS A 79 -0.95 -8.14 -6.57
N GLY A 80 -1.38 -9.36 -6.85
CA GLY A 80 -0.49 -10.41 -7.33
C GLY A 80 0.15 -10.03 -8.67
N LYS A 81 1.28 -10.67 -9.00
CA LYS A 81 1.93 -10.51 -10.32
C LYS A 81 1.11 -11.11 -11.46
N ASP A 82 0.20 -12.02 -11.12
CA ASP A 82 -0.81 -12.58 -12.01
C ASP A 82 -1.88 -11.55 -12.43
N ILE A 83 -1.91 -10.36 -11.80
CA ILE A 83 -2.86 -9.31 -12.10
C ILE A 83 -2.26 -8.28 -13.05
N ASN A 84 -2.91 -8.10 -14.20
CA ASN A 84 -2.53 -7.06 -15.15
C ASN A 84 -2.99 -5.68 -14.68
N LEU A 85 -2.08 -4.89 -14.08
CA LEU A 85 -2.30 -3.48 -13.73
C LEU A 85 -1.84 -2.50 -14.83
N GLU A 86 -1.81 -2.93 -16.09
CA GLU A 86 -1.68 -2.00 -17.21
C GLU A 86 -2.87 -1.03 -17.27
N GLU A 87 -2.56 0.24 -17.52
CA GLU A 87 -3.56 1.29 -17.60
C GLU A 87 -4.66 0.93 -18.62
N GLY A 88 -5.91 1.03 -18.17
CA GLY A 88 -7.10 0.68 -18.96
C GLY A 88 -7.50 -0.80 -18.89
N SER A 89 -6.70 -1.69 -18.31
CA SER A 89 -7.14 -3.07 -18.06
C SER A 89 -8.33 -3.09 -17.07
N SER A 90 -9.13 -4.16 -17.11
CA SER A 90 -10.25 -4.33 -16.17
C SER A 90 -9.79 -4.33 -14.70
N ALA A 91 -8.66 -4.97 -14.41
CA ALA A 91 -8.08 -5.03 -13.07
C ALA A 91 -7.48 -3.69 -12.62
N TYR A 92 -6.89 -2.91 -13.53
CA TYR A 92 -6.47 -1.55 -13.23
C TYR A 92 -7.66 -0.66 -12.88
N LEU A 93 -8.72 -0.68 -13.69
CA LEU A 93 -9.91 0.15 -13.47
C LEU A 93 -10.62 -0.20 -12.15
N SER A 94 -10.71 -1.50 -11.81
CA SER A 94 -11.29 -1.92 -10.53
C SER A 94 -10.42 -1.49 -9.34
N THR A 95 -9.11 -1.68 -9.41
CA THR A 95 -8.16 -1.27 -8.37
C THR A 95 -8.17 0.25 -8.18
N LYS A 96 -8.19 1.01 -9.28
CA LYS A 96 -8.32 2.47 -9.25
C LYS A 96 -9.61 2.92 -8.57
N LYS A 97 -10.74 2.28 -8.90
CA LYS A 97 -12.04 2.57 -8.25
C LYS A 97 -12.00 2.28 -6.75
N GLN A 98 -11.35 1.17 -6.34
CA GLN A 98 -11.14 0.80 -4.95
C GLN A 98 -10.30 1.86 -4.21
N LEU A 99 -9.17 2.28 -4.78
CA LEU A 99 -8.32 3.33 -4.21
C LEU A 99 -9.05 4.67 -4.05
N ILE A 100 -9.85 5.08 -5.05
CA ILE A 100 -10.68 6.30 -4.96
C ILE A 100 -11.70 6.16 -3.82
N LYS A 101 -12.33 5.00 -3.67
CA LYS A 101 -13.26 4.73 -2.55
C LYS A 101 -12.56 4.92 -1.21
N TYR A 102 -11.36 4.38 -1.05
CA TYR A 102 -10.58 4.50 0.19
C TYR A 102 -10.18 5.94 0.50
N LEU A 103 -9.79 6.73 -0.51
CA LEU A 103 -9.45 8.14 -0.32
C LEU A 103 -10.62 8.99 0.19
N LEU A 104 -11.84 8.61 -0.17
CA LEU A 104 -13.06 9.29 0.27
C LEU A 104 -13.55 8.80 1.65
N ALA A 105 -12.90 7.77 2.21
CA ALA A 105 -13.31 7.18 3.47
C ALA A 105 -12.92 8.07 4.67
N PRO A 106 -13.67 7.97 5.80
CA PRO A 106 -13.52 8.89 6.93
C PRO A 106 -12.11 9.02 7.50
N ASN A 107 -11.34 7.93 7.54
CA ASN A 107 -10.02 7.93 8.15
C ASN A 107 -8.90 8.33 7.19
N CYS A 108 -9.19 8.49 5.90
CA CYS A 108 -8.20 8.63 4.83
C CYS A 108 -8.16 10.03 4.20
N LYS A 109 -8.80 11.03 4.81
CA LYS A 109 -9.02 12.36 4.21
C LYS A 109 -7.73 13.14 3.89
N THR A 110 -6.61 12.79 4.51
CA THR A 110 -5.30 13.40 4.28
C THR A 110 -4.39 12.55 3.40
N ALA A 111 -4.85 11.37 2.98
CA ALA A 111 -4.03 10.40 2.30
C ALA A 111 -3.92 10.70 0.81
N TRP A 112 -2.78 10.33 0.25
CA TRP A 112 -2.52 10.30 -1.19
C TRP A 112 -2.47 8.84 -1.63
N THR A 113 -2.87 8.56 -2.87
CA THR A 113 -2.71 7.23 -3.49
C THR A 113 -1.64 7.26 -4.56
N LEU A 114 -0.95 6.14 -4.70
CA LEU A 114 0.00 5.91 -5.78
C LEU A 114 -0.67 5.05 -6.88
N ASP A 115 -1.15 5.69 -7.95
CA ASP A 115 -1.75 5.05 -9.14
C ASP A 115 -0.68 4.66 -10.20
N LYS A 116 0.61 4.88 -9.92
CA LYS A 116 1.64 4.60 -10.93
C LYS A 116 2.03 3.14 -10.88
N LYS A 117 1.96 2.48 -12.05
CA LYS A 117 2.71 1.26 -12.38
C LYS A 117 4.16 1.50 -11.92
N ILE A 118 4.55 1.00 -10.75
CA ILE A 118 5.93 1.10 -10.30
C ILE A 118 6.72 0.11 -11.15
N ARG A 119 7.08 0.54 -12.36
CA ARG A 119 8.00 -0.17 -13.23
C ARG A 119 9.38 0.05 -12.63
N PHE A 120 9.81 -0.90 -11.82
CA PHE A 120 11.24 -1.05 -11.55
C PHE A 120 11.83 -1.62 -12.85
N ALA A 121 12.45 -0.73 -13.62
CA ALA A 121 13.30 -1.12 -14.75
C ALA A 121 14.47 -1.99 -14.25
#